data_AF-A0A7Y2YUW4-F1
#
_entry.id   AF-A0A7Y2YUW4-F1
#
_cell.length_a   1.000
_cell.length_b   1.000
_cell.length_c   1.000
_cell.angle_alpha   90.00
_cell.angle_beta   90.00
_cell.angle_gamma   90.00
#
_symmetry.space_group_name_H-M   'P 1'
#
loop_
_entity.id
_entity.type
_entity.pdbx_description
1 polymer ?
#
loop_
_entity_poly.entity_id
_entity_poly.type
_entity_poly.pdbx_seq_one_letter_code
_entity_poly.pdbx_strand_id
1 'polypeptide(L)'
;MNQLSDRVAWEDEFTPFPANLALTWWECLVSPDRFFRRIAWVGPFSRPLLYFLLVAILAGLLGLFWFLWGPWGAAEELGLTLELQLLSFFLTPFAVLLGLGFIALVLHVFVILLAPGHRGLGATATVLCYASGVGLVSAVLPPALGFAGSTPGVFRAAYLVFYTTLMVAVQAWYVVVLVKGLRESHRTTTGRAAAIVLLPMALLLILAGILVIAAIALLALADLPV
;
A
#
# COMPACT_ATOMS: atom_id res chain seq x y z
N MET A 1 21.12 25.06 14.54
CA MET A 1 20.34 24.97 13.28
C MET A 1 20.89 23.81 12.48
N ASN A 2 20.21 22.66 12.51
CA ASN A 2 20.64 21.47 11.78
C ASN A 2 20.64 21.77 10.28
N GLN A 3 21.76 21.49 9.59
CA GLN A 3 21.75 21.32 8.15
C GLN A 3 20.77 20.17 7.86
N LEU A 4 19.61 20.49 7.29
CA LEU A 4 18.75 19.46 6.74
C LEU A 4 19.54 18.83 5.60
N SER A 5 19.88 17.56 5.74
CA SER A 5 20.49 16.75 4.68
C SER A 5 19.72 16.95 3.37
N ASP A 6 20.45 17.12 2.26
CA ASP A 6 19.86 17.21 0.92
C ASP A 6 19.17 15.90 0.50
N ARG A 7 19.40 14.81 1.25
CA ARG A 7 18.83 13.49 1.00
C ARG A 7 17.69 13.17 1.96
N VAL A 8 16.86 12.21 1.55
CA VAL A 8 15.86 11.61 2.44
C VAL A 8 16.54 10.83 3.57
N ALA A 9 15.95 10.84 4.77
CA ALA A 9 16.55 10.28 5.97
C ALA A 9 16.97 8.80 5.83
N TRP A 10 16.19 7.99 5.09
CA TRP A 10 16.52 6.58 4.81
C TRP A 10 17.77 6.38 3.94
N GLU A 11 18.07 7.34 3.06
CA GLU A 11 19.23 7.33 2.17
C GLU A 11 20.43 8.08 2.77
N ASP A 12 20.23 8.75 3.89
CA ASP A 12 21.27 9.41 4.66
C ASP A 12 22.02 8.41 5.55
N GLU A 13 23.35 8.47 5.52
CA GLU A 13 24.22 7.60 6.32
C GLU A 13 24.39 8.13 7.75
N PHE A 14 24.14 9.42 7.97
CA PHE A 14 24.29 10.06 9.27
C PHE A 14 23.04 9.95 10.15
N THR A 15 21.89 9.57 9.57
CA THR A 15 20.65 9.38 10.34
C THR A 15 20.54 7.91 10.78
N PRO A 16 20.67 7.60 12.09
CA PRO A 16 20.66 6.22 12.57
C PRO A 16 19.25 5.61 12.56
N PHE A 17 19.20 4.28 12.57
CA PHE A 17 17.98 3.53 12.89
C PHE A 17 17.64 3.66 14.39
N PRO A 18 16.35 3.81 14.78
CA PRO A 18 15.14 3.80 13.95
C PRO A 18 14.69 5.16 13.42
N ALA A 19 15.43 6.23 13.71
CA ALA A 19 15.04 7.60 13.35
C ALA A 19 14.90 7.78 11.83
N ASN A 20 15.79 7.19 11.04
CA ASN A 20 15.72 7.26 9.58
C ASN A 20 14.42 6.70 9.00
N LEU A 21 13.93 5.57 9.53
CA LEU A 21 12.68 4.94 9.13
C LEU A 21 11.48 5.83 9.47
N ALA A 22 11.40 6.28 10.72
CA ALA A 22 10.29 7.10 11.21
C ALA A 22 10.20 8.45 10.48
N LEU A 23 11.34 9.12 10.28
CA LEU A 23 11.41 10.38 9.54
C LEU A 23 11.02 10.20 8.07
N THR A 24 11.51 9.14 7.42
CA THR A 24 11.17 8.83 6.02
C THR A 24 9.67 8.57 5.87
N TRP A 25 9.09 7.77 6.76
CA TRP A 25 7.66 7.50 6.79
C TRP A 25 6.85 8.78 6.94
N TRP A 26 7.17 9.59 7.94
CA TRP A 26 6.49 10.85 8.23
C TRP A 26 6.61 11.87 7.09
N GLU A 27 7.80 12.07 6.55
CA GLU A 27 8.03 13.01 5.47
C GLU A 27 7.33 12.60 4.17
N CYS A 28 7.36 11.31 3.81
CA CYS A 28 6.64 10.81 2.64
C CYS A 28 5.12 10.95 2.81
N LEU A 29 4.61 10.73 4.03
CA LEU A 29 3.19 10.86 4.36
C LEU A 29 2.72 12.32 4.32
N VAL A 30 3.47 13.25 4.91
CA VAL A 30 3.01 14.64 5.12
C VAL A 30 3.46 15.58 4.01
N SER A 31 4.62 15.36 3.41
CA SER A 31 5.23 16.26 2.42
C SER A 31 5.78 15.51 1.19
N PRO A 32 4.94 14.72 0.48
CA PRO A 32 5.39 13.86 -0.62
C PRO A 32 6.15 14.61 -1.73
N ASP A 33 5.74 15.82 -2.12
CA ASP A 33 6.46 16.59 -3.16
C ASP A 33 7.88 16.96 -2.73
N ARG A 34 8.07 17.37 -1.47
CA ARG A 34 9.40 17.68 -0.94
C ARG A 34 10.23 16.40 -0.79
N PHE A 35 9.60 15.33 -0.31
CA PHE A 35 10.22 14.03 -0.13
C PHE A 35 10.78 13.49 -1.45
N PHE A 36 9.95 13.32 -2.48
CA PHE A 36 10.38 12.72 -3.75
C PHE A 36 11.39 13.58 -4.53
N ARG A 37 11.40 14.90 -4.34
CA ARG A 37 12.43 15.77 -4.96
C ARG A 37 13.85 15.54 -4.42
N ARG A 38 13.98 15.01 -3.20
CA ARG A 38 15.27 14.74 -2.55
C ARG A 38 15.82 13.34 -2.82
N ILE A 39 15.05 12.47 -3.49
CA ILE A 39 15.49 11.11 -3.80
C ILE A 39 16.55 11.13 -4.89
N ALA A 40 17.64 10.40 -4.65
CA ALA A 40 18.63 10.13 -5.68
C ALA A 40 18.13 9.02 -6.63
N TRP A 41 17.56 9.41 -7.77
CA TRP A 41 17.01 8.48 -8.76
C TRP A 41 18.04 7.59 -9.48
N VAL A 42 19.32 7.82 -9.24
CA VAL A 42 20.45 7.07 -9.80
C VAL A 42 21.19 6.44 -8.63
N GLY A 43 21.06 5.13 -8.48
CA GLY A 43 21.64 4.38 -7.37
C GLY A 43 21.09 2.96 -7.27
N PRO A 44 21.59 2.16 -6.32
CA PRO A 44 21.12 0.79 -6.10
C PRO A 44 19.68 0.79 -5.56
N PHE A 45 18.84 -0.07 -6.13
CA PHE A 45 17.45 -0.28 -5.71
C PHE A 45 17.31 -0.94 -4.31
N SER A 46 18.42 -1.43 -3.74
CA SER A 46 18.41 -2.14 -2.45
C SER A 46 17.90 -1.29 -1.29
N ARG A 47 18.19 0.01 -1.24
CA ARG A 47 17.73 0.88 -0.13
C ARG A 47 16.21 1.05 -0.14
N PRO A 48 15.54 1.49 -1.23
CA PRO A 48 14.08 1.52 -1.28
C PRO A 48 13.44 0.16 -0.99
N LEU A 49 14.01 -0.92 -1.52
CA LEU A 49 13.50 -2.27 -1.29
C LEU A 49 13.56 -2.68 0.19
N LEU A 50 14.65 -2.35 0.89
CA LEU A 50 14.79 -2.63 2.31
C LEU A 50 13.76 -1.83 3.14
N TYR A 51 13.53 -0.57 2.81
CA TYR A 51 12.47 0.23 3.44
C TYR A 51 11.10 -0.43 3.26
N PHE A 52 10.78 -0.83 2.03
CA PHE A 52 9.52 -1.50 1.69
C PHE A 52 9.33 -2.78 2.50
N LEU A 53 10.36 -3.63 2.57
CA LEU A 53 10.32 -4.88 3.33
C LEU A 53 10.12 -4.65 4.82
N LEU A 54 10.82 -3.67 5.41
CA LEU A 54 10.65 -3.36 6.83
C LEU A 54 9.24 -2.85 7.12
N VAL A 55 8.70 -1.96 6.29
CA VAL A 55 7.31 -1.48 6.42
C VAL A 55 6.31 -2.63 6.28
N ALA A 56 6.51 -3.54 5.33
CA ALA A 56 5.63 -4.69 5.13
C ALA A 56 5.68 -5.67 6.32
N ILE A 57 6.88 -5.95 6.85
CA ILE A 57 7.05 -6.79 8.03
C ILE A 57 6.40 -6.14 9.25
N LEU A 58 6.59 -4.84 9.46
CA LEU A 58 5.93 -4.10 10.55
C LEU A 58 4.40 -4.15 10.43
N ALA A 59 3.86 -3.97 9.22
CA ALA A 59 2.42 -4.10 8.99
C ALA A 59 1.92 -5.53 9.26
N GLY A 60 2.68 -6.56 8.85
CA GLY A 60 2.37 -7.95 9.14
C GLY A 60 2.42 -8.28 10.64
N LEU A 61 3.40 -7.75 11.37
CA LEU A 61 3.53 -7.89 12.83
C LEU A 61 2.36 -7.22 13.54
N LEU A 62 1.95 -6.02 13.11
CA LEU A 62 0.75 -5.37 13.64
C LEU A 62 -0.50 -6.20 13.34
N GLY A 63 -0.62 -6.78 12.14
CA GLY A 63 -1.70 -7.71 11.80
C GLY A 63 -1.75 -8.93 12.72
N LEU A 64 -0.60 -9.57 12.99
CA LEU A 64 -0.49 -10.66 13.96
C LEU A 64 -0.83 -10.22 15.38
N PHE A 65 -0.34 -9.05 15.79
CA PHE A 65 -0.66 -8.49 17.11
C PHE A 65 -2.16 -8.31 17.25
N TRP A 66 -2.84 -7.72 16.27
CA TRP A 66 -4.30 -7.56 16.29
C TRP A 66 -5.06 -8.88 16.23
N PHE A 67 -4.51 -9.90 15.57
CA PHE A 67 -5.09 -11.24 15.54
C PHE A 67 -5.01 -11.92 16.92
N LEU A 68 -3.82 -11.92 17.54
CA LEU A 68 -3.57 -12.55 18.84
C LEU A 68 -4.24 -11.81 20.00
N TRP A 69 -4.17 -10.48 19.95
CA TRP A 69 -4.83 -9.62 20.93
C TRP A 69 -6.32 -9.53 20.68
N GLY A 70 -6.78 -9.91 19.47
CA GLY A 70 -8.15 -9.82 18.99
C GLY A 70 -9.12 -10.29 20.05
N PRO A 71 -9.76 -9.40 20.84
CA PRO A 71 -10.28 -9.84 22.12
C PRO A 71 -11.60 -10.63 22.02
N TRP A 72 -12.02 -11.04 20.81
CA TRP A 72 -13.44 -11.23 20.54
C TRP A 72 -13.83 -12.22 19.41
N GLY A 73 -12.97 -13.17 19.03
CA GLY A 73 -13.40 -14.36 18.26
C GLY A 73 -13.70 -14.18 16.75
N ALA A 74 -13.52 -13.01 16.14
CA ALA A 74 -13.78 -12.84 14.69
C ALA A 74 -12.93 -13.76 13.79
N ALA A 75 -11.70 -14.09 14.22
CA ALA A 75 -10.88 -15.11 13.57
C ALA A 75 -11.55 -16.49 13.61
N GLU A 76 -12.17 -16.83 14.74
CA GLU A 76 -12.91 -18.08 14.94
C GLU A 76 -14.18 -18.13 14.08
N GLU A 77 -14.93 -17.03 13.98
CA GLU A 77 -16.11 -16.91 13.10
C GLU A 77 -15.79 -17.13 11.62
N LEU A 78 -14.62 -16.67 11.17
CA LEU A 78 -14.13 -16.85 9.81
C LEU A 78 -13.37 -18.17 9.61
N GLY A 79 -13.24 -19.02 10.64
CA GLY A 79 -12.48 -20.27 10.60
C GLY A 79 -10.97 -20.07 10.39
N LEU A 80 -10.45 -18.88 10.71
CA LEU A 80 -9.03 -18.55 10.58
C LEU A 80 -8.25 -19.09 11.79
N THR A 81 -7.41 -20.09 11.54
CA THR A 81 -6.57 -20.68 12.59
C THR A 81 -5.26 -19.90 12.78
N LEU A 82 -4.65 -20.07 13.96
CA LEU A 82 -3.34 -19.48 14.26
C LEU A 82 -2.28 -19.97 13.27
N GLU A 83 -2.30 -21.24 12.89
CA GLU A 83 -1.35 -21.83 11.93
C GLU A 83 -1.45 -21.15 10.57
N LEU A 84 -2.68 -20.92 10.08
CA LEU A 84 -2.90 -20.21 8.82
C LEU A 84 -2.41 -18.76 8.90
N GLN A 85 -2.61 -18.10 10.04
CA GLN A 85 -2.16 -16.72 10.24
C GLN A 85 -0.64 -16.60 10.37
N LEU A 86 0.02 -17.56 11.03
CA LEU A 86 1.48 -17.61 11.08
C LEU A 86 2.07 -17.90 9.70
N LEU A 87 1.43 -18.79 8.93
CA LEU A 87 1.81 -19.06 7.55
C LEU A 87 1.64 -17.81 6.68
N SER A 88 0.52 -17.09 6.79
CA SER A 88 0.27 -15.87 6.01
C SER A 88 1.28 -14.77 6.35
N PHE A 89 1.62 -14.59 7.63
CA PHE A 89 2.68 -13.69 8.06
C PHE A 89 4.05 -14.10 7.48
N PHE A 90 4.41 -15.39 7.56
CA PHE A 90 5.67 -15.90 7.02
C PHE A 90 5.77 -15.71 5.49
N LEU A 91 4.66 -15.89 4.78
CA LEU A 91 4.59 -15.71 3.33
C LEU A 91 4.47 -14.25 2.89
N THR A 92 4.14 -13.33 3.80
CA THR A 92 3.95 -11.90 3.51
C THR A 92 5.14 -11.29 2.77
N PRO A 93 6.42 -11.39 3.23
CA PRO A 93 7.56 -10.80 2.50
C PRO A 93 7.67 -11.27 1.04
N PHE A 94 7.38 -12.54 0.75
CA PHE A 94 7.41 -13.08 -0.61
C PHE A 94 6.24 -12.55 -1.45
N ALA A 95 5.04 -12.54 -0.88
CA ALA A 95 3.84 -12.05 -1.54
C ALA A 95 3.95 -10.55 -1.88
N VAL A 96 4.44 -9.73 -0.95
CA VAL A 96 4.59 -8.28 -1.17
C VAL A 96 5.69 -7.96 -2.18
N LEU A 97 6.77 -8.76 -2.26
CA LEU A 97 7.80 -8.60 -3.28
C LEU A 97 7.28 -8.95 -4.68
N LEU A 98 6.53 -10.04 -4.79
CA LEU A 98 5.89 -10.43 -6.05
C LEU A 98 4.86 -9.37 -6.48
N GLY A 99 4.04 -8.89 -5.54
CA GLY A 99 3.09 -7.81 -5.76
C GLY A 99 3.76 -6.50 -6.19
N LEU A 100 4.86 -6.12 -5.52
CA LEU A 100 5.66 -4.95 -5.89
C LEU A 100 6.19 -5.07 -7.33
N GLY A 101 6.76 -6.22 -7.69
CA GLY A 101 7.26 -6.46 -9.05
C GLY A 101 6.15 -6.35 -10.11
N PHE A 102 5.01 -7.01 -9.88
CA PHE A 102 3.87 -6.95 -10.79
C PHE A 102 3.30 -5.53 -10.94
N ILE A 103 3.03 -4.85 -9.82
CA ILE A 103 2.48 -3.48 -9.84
C ILE A 103 3.48 -2.51 -10.48
N ALA A 104 4.77 -2.64 -10.18
CA ALA A 104 5.81 -1.82 -10.80
C ALA A 104 5.83 -1.99 -12.31
N LEU A 105 5.76 -3.23 -12.82
CA LEU A 105 5.71 -3.50 -14.25
C LEU A 105 4.47 -2.90 -14.90
N VAL A 106 3.29 -3.13 -14.33
CA VAL A 106 2.02 -2.57 -14.84
C VAL A 106 2.12 -1.05 -14.91
N LEU A 107 2.45 -0.38 -13.81
CA LEU A 107 2.58 1.09 -13.80
C LEU A 107 3.67 1.56 -14.77
N HIS A 108 4.79 0.84 -14.87
CA HIS A 108 5.89 1.22 -15.74
C HIS A 108 5.52 1.14 -17.23
N VAL A 109 4.66 0.20 -17.64
CA VAL A 109 4.10 0.20 -18.99
C VAL A 109 3.34 1.50 -19.26
N PHE A 110 2.49 1.95 -18.34
CA PHE A 110 1.79 3.23 -18.51
C PHE A 110 2.75 4.43 -18.45
N VAL A 111 3.82 4.37 -17.66
CA VAL A 111 4.90 5.38 -17.67
C VAL A 111 5.52 5.49 -19.06
N ILE A 112 5.88 4.37 -19.69
CA ILE A 112 6.46 4.35 -21.05
C ILE A 112 5.50 5.00 -22.05
N LEU A 113 4.20 4.71 -21.94
CA LEU A 113 3.18 5.23 -22.84
C LEU A 113 2.88 6.72 -22.65
N LEU A 114 2.95 7.23 -21.41
CA LEU A 114 2.39 8.54 -21.05
C LEU A 114 3.43 9.57 -20.60
N ALA A 115 4.67 9.18 -20.29
CA ALA A 115 5.72 10.06 -19.80
C ALA A 115 6.94 10.09 -20.76
N PRO A 116 7.01 11.07 -21.68
CA PRO A 116 8.18 11.29 -22.51
C PRO A 116 9.42 11.55 -21.65
N GLY A 117 10.55 10.89 -21.95
CA GLY A 117 11.79 11.03 -21.17
C GLY A 117 11.75 10.34 -19.81
N HIS A 118 10.89 9.31 -19.67
CA HIS A 118 10.79 8.51 -18.46
C HIS A 118 12.14 7.95 -18.01
N ARG A 119 12.34 7.89 -16.68
CA ARG A 119 13.38 7.04 -16.09
C ARG A 119 12.98 5.56 -16.17
N GLY A 120 13.93 4.65 -15.93
CA GLY A 120 13.70 3.21 -16.00
C GLY A 120 12.84 2.65 -14.85
N LEU A 121 12.53 1.35 -14.91
CA LEU A 121 11.67 0.62 -13.97
C LEU A 121 12.05 0.83 -12.50
N GLY A 122 13.35 0.93 -12.21
CA GLY A 122 13.84 1.19 -10.84
C GLY A 122 13.27 2.46 -10.22
N ALA A 123 13.01 3.51 -11.00
CA ALA A 123 12.40 4.74 -10.49
C ALA A 123 10.93 4.52 -10.10
N THR A 124 10.17 3.78 -10.92
CA THR A 124 8.78 3.40 -10.63
C THR A 124 8.70 2.52 -9.38
N ALA A 125 9.58 1.51 -9.28
CA ALA A 125 9.65 0.63 -8.13
C ALA A 125 10.06 1.38 -6.86
N THR A 126 11.00 2.33 -6.93
CA THR A 126 11.38 3.18 -5.79
C THR A 126 10.21 4.01 -5.27
N VAL A 127 9.38 4.56 -6.17
CA VAL A 127 8.16 5.28 -5.77
C VAL A 127 7.20 4.36 -5.01
N LEU A 128 6.96 3.15 -5.51
CA LEU A 128 6.11 2.16 -4.84
C LEU A 128 6.66 1.76 -3.46
N CYS A 129 7.97 1.54 -3.37
CA CYS A 129 8.64 1.21 -2.13
C CYS A 129 8.42 2.26 -1.04
N TYR A 130 8.60 3.55 -1.35
CA TYR A 130 8.41 4.61 -0.36
C TYR A 130 6.93 4.89 -0.06
N ALA A 131 6.07 4.82 -1.09
CA ALA A 131 4.63 5.02 -0.94
C ALA A 131 3.97 3.95 -0.06
N SER A 132 4.53 2.74 0.06
CA SER A 132 3.98 1.67 0.91
C SER A 132 3.80 2.08 2.37
N GLY A 133 4.58 3.07 2.84
CA GLY A 133 4.44 3.65 4.17
C GLY A 133 3.04 4.18 4.48
N VAL A 134 2.28 4.63 3.47
CA VAL A 134 0.90 5.09 3.68
C VAL A 134 0.01 3.98 4.23
N GLY A 135 0.22 2.72 3.81
CA GLY A 135 -0.52 1.57 4.32
C GLY A 135 -0.30 1.28 5.80
N LEU A 136 0.83 1.74 6.38
CA LEU A 136 1.10 1.58 7.81
C LEU A 136 0.11 2.37 8.68
N VAL A 137 -0.49 3.45 8.16
CA VAL A 137 -1.55 4.20 8.85
C VAL A 137 -2.74 3.29 9.17
N SER A 138 -3.10 2.40 8.23
CA SER A 138 -4.18 1.43 8.43
C SER A 138 -3.78 0.30 9.36
N ALA A 139 -2.53 -0.16 9.31
CA ALA A 139 -2.06 -1.28 10.13
C ALA A 139 -2.02 -0.97 11.64
N VAL A 140 -1.87 0.31 12.01
CA VAL A 140 -1.87 0.76 13.41
C VAL A 140 -3.26 0.67 14.05
N LEU A 141 -4.33 0.53 13.26
CA LEU A 141 -5.69 0.41 13.79
C LEU A 141 -6.15 -1.04 13.86
N PRO A 142 -6.96 -1.40 14.88
CA PRO A 142 -7.60 -2.70 14.91
C PRO A 142 -8.38 -2.97 13.62
N PRO A 143 -8.37 -4.21 13.07
CA PRO A 143 -9.16 -4.54 11.90
C PRO A 143 -10.67 -4.36 12.16
N ALA A 144 -11.38 -3.80 11.19
CA ALA A 144 -12.83 -3.53 11.27
C ALA A 144 -13.64 -4.73 11.75
N LEU A 145 -13.45 -5.90 11.14
CA LEU A 145 -14.23 -7.10 11.45
C LEU A 145 -13.97 -7.59 12.89
N GLY A 146 -12.73 -7.52 13.35
CA GLY A 146 -12.36 -7.93 14.71
C GLY A 146 -12.92 -7.04 15.81
N PHE A 147 -12.94 -5.71 15.60
CA PHE A 147 -13.43 -4.76 16.60
C PHE A 147 -14.95 -4.55 16.53
N ALA A 148 -15.54 -4.59 15.33
CA ALA A 148 -16.98 -4.43 15.15
C ALA A 148 -17.79 -5.63 15.65
N GLY A 149 -17.23 -6.84 15.62
CA GLY A 149 -17.92 -8.05 16.13
C GLY A 149 -18.23 -7.98 17.63
N SER A 150 -17.45 -7.23 18.40
CA SER A 150 -17.47 -7.26 19.86
C SER A 150 -18.11 -6.09 20.56
N THR A 151 -18.42 -5.04 19.81
CA THR A 151 -18.99 -3.81 20.34
C THR A 151 -20.51 -3.82 20.14
N PRO A 152 -21.33 -3.58 21.19
CA PRO A 152 -22.77 -3.53 21.02
C PRO A 152 -23.24 -2.27 20.26
N GLY A 153 -24.25 -2.46 19.40
CA GLY A 153 -25.12 -1.38 18.89
C GLY A 153 -24.40 -0.19 18.25
N VAL A 154 -24.59 1.00 18.83
CA VAL A 154 -24.13 2.28 18.26
C VAL A 154 -22.61 2.38 18.14
N PHE A 155 -21.85 1.80 19.08
CA PHE A 155 -20.39 1.86 19.05
C PHE A 155 -19.79 1.07 17.89
N ARG A 156 -20.37 -0.09 17.57
CA ARG A 156 -20.01 -0.88 16.38
C ARG A 156 -20.26 -0.09 15.10
N ALA A 157 -21.45 0.48 14.96
CA ALA A 157 -21.81 1.26 13.79
C ALA A 157 -20.87 2.47 13.62
N ALA A 158 -20.64 3.22 14.71
CA ALA A 158 -19.74 4.37 14.70
C ALA A 158 -18.30 3.99 14.32
N TYR A 159 -17.79 2.89 14.86
CA TYR A 159 -16.44 2.42 14.53
C TYR A 159 -16.34 1.95 13.07
N LEU A 160 -17.32 1.20 12.56
CA LEU A 160 -17.32 0.78 11.16
C LEU A 160 -17.35 1.97 10.20
N VAL A 161 -18.16 2.99 10.49
CA VAL A 161 -18.21 4.23 9.70
C VAL A 161 -16.86 4.96 9.77
N PHE A 162 -16.30 5.14 10.97
CA PHE A 162 -14.99 5.75 11.14
C PHE A 162 -13.89 4.98 10.39
N TYR A 163 -13.83 3.66 10.55
CA TYR A 163 -12.79 2.84 9.93
C TYR A 163 -12.92 2.85 8.42
N THR A 164 -14.12 2.65 7.87
CA THR A 164 -14.33 2.63 6.41
C THR A 164 -14.02 3.98 5.77
N THR A 165 -14.46 5.09 6.38
CA THR A 165 -14.13 6.44 5.90
C THR A 165 -12.63 6.71 5.94
N LEU A 166 -11.96 6.28 7.01
CA LEU A 166 -10.50 6.38 7.11
C LEU A 166 -9.79 5.54 6.06
N MET A 167 -10.22 4.29 5.81
CA MET A 167 -9.62 3.45 4.77
C MET A 167 -9.73 4.11 3.39
N VAL A 168 -10.90 4.67 3.06
CA VAL A 168 -11.08 5.43 1.81
C VAL A 168 -10.13 6.62 1.76
N ALA A 169 -9.99 7.38 2.85
CA ALA A 169 -9.07 8.51 2.92
C ALA A 169 -7.60 8.08 2.75
N VAL A 170 -7.19 6.99 3.38
CA VAL A 170 -5.83 6.42 3.25
C VAL A 170 -5.56 5.96 1.82
N GLN A 171 -6.51 5.28 1.17
CA GLN A 171 -6.37 4.83 -0.22
C GLN A 171 -6.32 6.02 -1.19
N ALA A 172 -7.16 7.03 -1.00
CA ALA A 172 -7.10 8.27 -1.78
C ALA A 172 -5.75 8.97 -1.59
N TRP A 173 -5.24 9.02 -0.36
CA TRP A 173 -3.94 9.60 -0.08
C TRP A 173 -2.78 8.80 -0.69
N TYR A 174 -2.86 7.47 -0.68
CA TYR A 174 -1.89 6.60 -1.33
C TYR A 174 -1.79 6.91 -2.84
N VAL A 175 -2.93 7.09 -3.51
CA VAL A 175 -2.97 7.53 -4.91
C VAL A 175 -2.28 8.90 -5.08
N VAL A 176 -2.56 9.87 -4.20
CA VAL A 176 -1.89 11.19 -4.25
C VAL A 176 -0.38 11.06 -4.12
N VAL A 177 0.11 10.23 -3.19
CA VAL A 177 1.54 9.98 -2.97
C VAL A 177 2.17 9.33 -4.20
N LEU A 178 1.52 8.32 -4.80
CA LEU A 178 1.97 7.69 -6.05
C LEU A 178 2.04 8.69 -7.21
N VAL A 179 1.02 9.51 -7.40
CA VAL A 179 0.99 10.52 -8.46
C VAL A 179 2.14 11.52 -8.30
N LYS A 180 2.36 12.02 -7.08
CA LYS A 180 3.47 12.93 -6.80
C LYS A 180 4.83 12.25 -7.02
N GLY A 181 4.99 11.01 -6.54
CA GLY A 181 6.22 10.25 -6.74
C GLY A 181 6.52 9.97 -8.22
N LEU A 182 5.53 9.57 -9.00
CA LEU A 182 5.67 9.34 -10.44
C LEU A 182 5.94 10.64 -11.22
N ARG A 183 5.31 11.74 -10.81
CA ARG A 183 5.57 13.07 -11.39
C ARG A 183 7.05 13.45 -11.25
N GLU A 184 7.59 13.39 -10.05
CA GLU A 184 8.98 13.78 -9.76
C GLU A 184 10.00 12.77 -10.32
N SER A 185 9.70 11.48 -10.22
CA SER A 185 10.60 10.40 -10.69
C SER A 185 10.67 10.28 -12.22
N HIS A 186 9.62 10.64 -12.95
CA HIS A 186 9.62 10.59 -14.42
C HIS A 186 9.55 11.98 -15.07
N ARG A 187 9.72 13.06 -14.29
CA ARG A 187 9.71 14.47 -14.76
C ARG A 187 8.53 14.77 -15.68
N THR A 188 7.36 14.27 -15.31
CA THR A 188 6.13 14.41 -16.11
C THR A 188 5.17 15.42 -15.47
N THR A 189 4.01 15.64 -16.08
CA THR A 189 2.97 16.52 -15.52
C THR A 189 2.10 15.76 -14.52
N THR A 190 1.46 16.49 -13.59
CA THR A 190 0.52 15.87 -12.62
C THR A 190 -0.60 15.11 -13.33
N GLY A 191 -1.15 15.63 -14.43
CA GLY A 191 -2.21 14.95 -15.19
C GLY A 191 -1.77 13.63 -15.81
N ARG A 192 -0.55 13.58 -16.37
CA ARG A 192 0.04 12.33 -16.91
C ARG A 192 0.33 11.34 -15.79
N ALA A 193 0.92 11.78 -14.68
CA ALA A 193 1.16 10.93 -13.52
C ALA A 193 -0.15 10.37 -12.93
N ALA A 194 -1.21 11.18 -12.87
CA ALA A 194 -2.54 10.72 -12.48
C ALA A 194 -3.09 9.67 -13.44
N ALA A 195 -2.98 9.87 -14.75
CA ALA A 195 -3.40 8.88 -15.74
C ALA A 195 -2.63 7.56 -15.62
N ILE A 196 -1.31 7.61 -15.36
CA ILE A 196 -0.47 6.42 -15.14
C ILE A 196 -0.97 5.57 -13.98
N VAL A 197 -1.48 6.18 -12.90
CA VAL A 197 -2.00 5.46 -11.73
C VAL A 197 -3.45 5.03 -11.94
N LEU A 198 -4.30 5.95 -12.41
CA LEU A 198 -5.76 5.75 -12.44
C LEU A 198 -6.22 4.86 -13.59
N LEU A 199 -5.56 4.88 -14.75
CA LEU A 199 -5.94 4.03 -15.89
C LEU A 199 -5.82 2.53 -15.59
N PRO A 200 -4.66 2.00 -15.14
CA PRO A 200 -4.57 0.58 -14.80
C PRO A 200 -5.54 0.21 -13.67
N MET A 201 -5.72 1.09 -12.68
CA MET A 201 -6.69 0.85 -11.60
C MET A 201 -8.12 0.75 -12.14
N ALA A 202 -8.54 1.65 -13.03
CA ALA A 202 -9.85 1.62 -13.67
C ALA A 202 -10.03 0.35 -14.52
N LEU A 203 -9.01 -0.05 -15.29
CA LEU A 203 -9.04 -1.28 -16.08
C LEU A 203 -9.19 -2.53 -15.20
N LEU A 204 -8.46 -2.61 -14.09
CA LEU A 204 -8.58 -3.70 -13.13
C LEU A 204 -9.96 -3.74 -12.47
N LEU A 205 -10.53 -2.58 -12.12
CA LEU A 205 -11.88 -2.49 -11.55
C LEU A 205 -12.96 -2.93 -12.55
N ILE A 206 -12.85 -2.52 -13.81
CA ILE A 206 -13.77 -2.94 -14.88
C ILE A 206 -13.67 -4.46 -15.08
N LEU A 207 -12.45 -5.01 -15.17
CA LEU A 207 -12.23 -6.45 -15.32
C LEU A 207 -12.81 -7.23 -14.12
N ALA A 208 -12.56 -6.78 -12.89
CA ALA A 208 -13.12 -7.39 -11.69
C ALA A 208 -14.65 -7.37 -11.70
N GLY A 209 -15.27 -6.24 -12.09
CA GLY A 209 -16.72 -6.13 -12.22
C GLY A 209 -17.30 -7.11 -13.24
N ILE A 210 -16.67 -7.26 -14.41
CA ILE A 210 -17.07 -8.23 -15.43
C ILE A 210 -16.99 -9.67 -14.90
N LEU A 211 -15.90 -10.02 -14.21
CA LEU A 211 -15.71 -11.36 -13.65
C LEU A 211 -16.76 -11.69 -12.58
N VAL A 212 -17.10 -10.72 -11.72
CA VAL A 212 -18.16 -10.88 -10.70
C VAL A 212 -19.52 -11.10 -11.36
N ILE A 213 -19.88 -10.29 -12.36
CA ILE A 213 -21.16 -10.45 -13.08
C ILE A 213 -21.21 -11.82 -13.78
N ALA A 214 -20.11 -12.24 -14.42
CA ALA A 214 -20.03 -13.54 -15.09
C ALA A 214 -20.17 -14.70 -14.09
N ALA A 215 -19.53 -14.62 -12.92
CA ALA A 215 -19.64 -15.63 -11.87
C ALA A 215 -21.09 -15.73 -11.34
N ILE A 216 -21.76 -14.61 -11.08
CA ILE A 216 -23.17 -14.58 -10.64
C ILE A 216 -24.07 -15.20 -11.71
N ALA A 217 -23.89 -14.83 -12.98
CA ALA A 217 -24.67 -15.40 -14.08
C ALA A 217 -24.47 -16.90 -14.22
N LEU A 218 -23.22 -17.38 -14.09
CA LEU A 218 -22.91 -18.80 -14.17
C LEU A 218 -23.54 -19.60 -13.02
N LEU A 219 -23.51 -19.07 -11.80
CA LEU A 219 -24.18 -19.68 -10.64
C LEU A 219 -25.69 -19.74 -10.84
N ALA A 220 -26.31 -18.64 -11.30
CA ALA A 220 -27.73 -18.61 -11.58
C ALA A 220 -28.16 -19.60 -12.69
N LEU A 221 -27.29 -19.86 -13.68
CA LEU A 221 -27.52 -20.88 -14.70
C LEU A 221 -27.36 -22.31 -14.17
N ALA A 222 -26.45 -22.53 -13.20
CA ALA A 222 -26.24 -23.83 -12.57
C ALA A 222 -27.43 -24.27 -11.68
N ASP A 223 -28.21 -23.30 -11.17
CA ASP A 223 -29.41 -23.53 -10.36
C ASP A 223 -30.68 -23.78 -11.20
N LEU A 224 -30.61 -23.79 -12.54
CA LEU A 224 -31.75 -24.11 -13.40
C LEU A 224 -32.02 -25.62 -13.44
N PRO A 225 -33.28 -26.08 -13.28
CA PRO A 225 -33.62 -27.48 -13.48
C PRO A 225 -33.41 -27.88 -14.95
N VAL A 226 -32.65 -28.95 -15.19
CA VAL A 226 -32.38 -29.56 -16.51
C VAL A 226 -33.64 -30.20 -17.08
#